data_AF-A0A7R8VZ13-F1
#
_entry.id   AF-A0A7R8VZ13-F1
#
_cell.length_a   1.000
_cell.length_b   1.000
_cell.length_c   1.000
_cell.angle_alpha   90.00
_cell.angle_beta   90.00
_cell.angle_gamma   90.00
#
_symmetry.space_group_name_H-M   'P 1'
#
loop_
_entity.id
_entity.type
_entity.pdbx_description
1 polymer ?
#
loop_
_entity_poly.entity_id
_entity_poly.type
_entity_poly.pdbx_seq_one_letter_code
_entity_poly.pdbx_strand_id
1 'polypeptide(L)'
;YREASTVLSCGGLRQQFSIPENIQMSLFGAEFLRNADKHLSVEGCDPPDVQFNPCGYLFLASEKGAAQLEDNAKLQRELGAKVELLTSNKLKKKFPWLNTEDVELGCHGLENEGW
;
A
#
# COMPACT_ATOMS: atom_id res chain seq x y z
N TYR A 1 7.41 22.10 16.47
CA TYR A 1 7.01 20.89 15.70
C TYR A 1 6.58 21.17 14.24
N ARG A 2 6.49 22.44 13.78
CA ARG A 2 6.02 22.81 12.43
C ARG A 2 6.84 22.24 11.26
N GLU A 3 8.13 21.98 11.49
CA GLU A 3 9.06 21.47 10.46
C GLU A 3 9.36 19.97 10.62
N ALA A 4 8.68 19.28 11.55
CA ALA A 4 8.91 17.86 11.75
C ALA A 4 8.25 17.04 10.64
N SER A 5 8.97 16.04 10.13
CA SER A 5 8.53 15.20 8.99
C SER A 5 7.16 14.55 9.21
N THR A 6 6.81 14.18 10.44
CA THR A 6 5.52 13.56 10.77
C THR A 6 4.33 14.49 10.49
N VAL A 7 4.44 15.78 10.82
CA VAL A 7 3.35 16.76 10.63
C VAL A 7 3.24 17.18 9.16
N LEU A 8 4.32 17.04 8.40
CA LEU A 8 4.37 17.37 6.97
C LEU A 8 4.09 16.17 6.05
N SER A 9 4.02 14.96 6.61
CA SER A 9 3.72 13.74 5.86
C SER A 9 2.23 13.61 5.60
N CYS A 10 1.86 13.02 4.45
CA CYS A 10 0.49 12.63 4.17
C CYS A 10 0.04 11.38 4.97
N GLY A 11 0.93 10.74 5.73
CA GLY A 11 0.54 9.64 6.64
C GLY A 11 0.40 8.25 6.00
N GLY A 12 1.00 8.02 4.83
CA GLY A 12 0.80 6.78 4.06
C GLY A 12 1.27 5.49 4.75
N LEU A 13 0.46 4.44 4.62
CA LEU A 13 0.74 3.05 4.98
C LEU A 13 0.74 2.19 3.71
N ARG A 14 1.86 1.54 3.43
CA ARG A 14 2.08 0.74 2.22
C ARG A 14 2.69 -0.60 2.56
N GLN A 15 2.43 -1.64 1.79
CA GLN A 15 3.02 -2.96 1.95
C GLN A 15 3.94 -3.37 0.80
N GLN A 16 3.87 -2.68 -0.34
CA GLN A 16 4.63 -2.95 -1.56
C GLN A 16 6.16 -2.67 -1.49
N PHE A 17 6.87 -3.15 -0.48
CA PHE A 17 8.32 -3.05 -0.35
C PHE A 17 9.06 -4.21 -1.06
N SER A 18 10.38 -4.09 -1.14
CA SER A 18 11.28 -5.08 -1.77
C SER A 18 12.03 -5.94 -0.76
N ILE A 19 11.96 -5.61 0.53
CA ILE A 19 12.62 -6.37 1.61
C ILE A 19 11.58 -6.94 2.58
N PRO A 20 11.76 -8.18 3.06
CA PRO A 20 10.77 -8.86 3.88
C PRO A 20 10.38 -8.11 5.16
N GLU A 21 11.35 -7.51 5.84
CA GLU A 21 11.17 -6.87 7.15
C GLU A 21 10.21 -5.68 7.04
N ASN A 22 10.33 -4.89 5.97
CA ASN A 22 9.44 -3.75 5.74
C ASN A 22 8.03 -4.20 5.38
N ILE A 23 7.88 -5.31 4.64
CA ILE A 23 6.57 -5.86 4.28
C ILE A 23 5.87 -6.35 5.55
N GLN A 24 6.56 -7.13 6.38
CA GLN A 24 6.03 -7.67 7.63
C GLN A 24 5.68 -6.58 8.65
N MET A 25 6.55 -5.59 8.82
CA MET A 25 6.28 -4.43 9.69
C MET A 25 5.05 -3.65 9.22
N SER A 26 4.88 -3.50 7.92
CA SER A 26 3.72 -2.78 7.35
C SER A 26 2.42 -3.59 7.45
N LEU A 27 2.50 -4.91 7.29
CA LEU A 27 1.37 -5.82 7.53
C LEU A 27 0.89 -5.73 8.98
N PHE A 28 1.82 -5.77 9.94
CA PHE A 28 1.52 -5.60 11.35
C PHE A 28 0.92 -4.21 11.62
N GLY A 29 1.51 -3.14 11.08
CA GLY A 29 0.99 -1.79 11.24
C GLY A 29 -0.44 -1.63 10.73
N ALA A 30 -0.77 -2.24 9.59
CA ALA A 30 -2.13 -2.24 9.05
C ALA A 30 -3.12 -3.02 9.93
N GLU A 31 -2.72 -4.18 10.45
CA GLU A 31 -3.55 -4.95 11.36
C GLU A 31 -3.79 -4.19 12.68
N PHE A 32 -2.76 -3.52 13.20
CA PHE A 32 -2.86 -2.69 14.40
C PHE A 32 -3.86 -1.55 14.19
N LEU A 33 -3.74 -0.80 13.09
CA LEU A 33 -4.66 0.30 12.78
C LEU A 33 -6.10 -0.18 12.56
N ARG A 34 -6.27 -1.34 11.92
CA ARG A 34 -7.58 -1.97 11.74
C ARG A 34 -8.26 -2.35 13.07
N ASN A 35 -7.47 -2.64 14.09
CA ASN A 35 -7.93 -2.99 15.45
C ASN A 35 -7.62 -1.87 16.46
N ALA A 36 -7.45 -0.62 15.99
CA ALA A 36 -7.10 0.51 16.85
C ALA A 36 -8.16 0.74 17.94
N ASP A 37 -9.43 0.48 17.64
CA ASP A 37 -10.52 0.48 18.61
C ASP A 37 -10.24 -0.44 19.80
N LYS A 38 -9.77 -1.67 19.56
CA LYS A 38 -9.45 -2.62 20.64
C LYS A 38 -8.16 -2.28 21.36
N HIS A 39 -7.17 -1.76 20.64
CA HIS A 39 -5.83 -1.52 21.19
C HIS A 39 -5.71 -0.20 21.94
N LEU A 40 -6.49 0.81 21.55
CA LEU A 40 -6.32 2.19 21.98
C LEU A 40 -7.54 2.78 22.68
N SER A 41 -8.66 2.06 22.80
CA SER A 41 -9.82 2.53 23.57
C SER A 41 -9.50 2.62 25.07
N VAL A 42 -10.07 3.63 25.71
CA VAL A 42 -10.01 3.85 27.15
C VAL A 42 -11.43 3.79 27.71
N GLU A 43 -11.60 3.13 28.85
CA GLU A 43 -12.91 2.98 29.49
C GLU A 43 -13.56 4.34 29.77
N GLY A 44 -14.83 4.48 29.37
CA GLY A 44 -15.58 5.72 29.53
C GLY A 44 -15.28 6.80 28.48
N CYS A 45 -14.43 6.52 27.47
CA CYS A 45 -14.19 7.38 26.32
C CYS A 45 -14.73 6.75 25.04
N ASP A 46 -15.03 7.59 24.05
CA ASP A 46 -15.33 7.11 22.71
C ASP A 46 -14.09 6.43 22.09
N PRO A 47 -14.26 5.42 21.23
CA PRO A 47 -13.15 4.80 20.52
C PRO A 47 -12.36 5.82 19.68
N PRO A 48 -11.04 5.64 19.51
CA PRO A 48 -10.23 6.56 18.73
C PRO A 48 -10.58 6.48 17.24
N ASP A 49 -10.79 7.64 16.62
CA ASP A 49 -10.89 7.77 15.17
C ASP A 49 -9.51 8.05 14.59
N VAL A 50 -8.94 7.03 13.94
CA VAL A 50 -7.63 7.11 13.28
C VAL A 50 -7.69 7.79 11.91
N GLN A 51 -8.89 8.07 11.38
CA GLN A 51 -9.13 8.71 10.08
C GLN A 51 -8.44 8.03 8.89
N PHE A 52 -8.17 6.72 8.98
CA PHE A 52 -7.51 5.96 7.93
C PHE A 52 -8.40 5.76 6.70
N ASN A 53 -7.86 6.07 5.53
CA ASN A 53 -8.50 5.94 4.23
C ASN A 53 -7.87 4.79 3.43
N PRO A 54 -8.62 3.69 3.17
CA PRO A 54 -8.08 2.47 2.55
C PRO A 54 -7.94 2.59 1.02
N CYS A 55 -7.18 3.57 0.56
CA CYS A 55 -6.83 3.74 -0.84
C CYS A 55 -5.44 3.13 -1.11
N GLY A 56 -5.41 1.99 -1.80
CA GLY A 56 -4.18 1.29 -2.10
C GLY A 56 -3.23 2.03 -3.05
N TYR A 57 -2.01 1.51 -3.18
CA TYR A 57 -1.01 2.08 -4.08
C TYR A 57 -0.99 1.37 -5.45
N LEU A 58 -0.62 2.13 -6.49
CA LEU A 58 -0.33 1.58 -7.81
C LEU A 58 1.12 1.91 -8.17
N PHE A 59 1.95 0.87 -8.26
CA PHE A 59 3.31 0.98 -8.81
C PHE A 59 3.28 0.65 -10.28
N LEU A 60 4.01 1.43 -11.07
CA LEU A 60 4.14 1.24 -12.51
C LEU A 60 5.61 1.03 -12.85
N ALA A 61 5.88 0.08 -13.73
CA ALA A 61 7.21 -0.20 -14.24
C ALA A 61 7.19 -0.15 -15.77
N SER A 62 8.21 0.48 -16.33
CA SER A 62 8.59 0.29 -17.72
C SER A 62 9.21 -1.10 -17.93
N GLU A 63 9.48 -1.46 -19.17
CA GLU A 63 10.10 -2.74 -19.55
C GLU A 63 11.35 -3.07 -18.71
N LYS A 64 12.20 -2.06 -18.44
CA LYS A 64 13.43 -2.22 -17.64
C LYS A 64 13.17 -2.62 -16.18
N GLY A 65 12.03 -2.25 -15.62
CA GLY A 65 11.67 -2.49 -14.22
C GLY A 65 10.66 -3.62 -14.02
N ALA A 66 10.09 -4.17 -15.10
CA ALA A 66 9.00 -5.13 -15.04
C ALA A 66 9.40 -6.40 -14.26
N ALA A 67 10.55 -6.99 -14.58
CA ALA A 67 11.04 -8.19 -13.90
C ALA A 67 11.21 -7.98 -12.37
N GLN A 68 11.80 -6.85 -11.97
CA GLN A 68 11.95 -6.51 -10.56
C GLN A 68 10.60 -6.30 -9.87
N LEU A 69 9.62 -5.71 -10.57
CA LEU A 69 8.27 -5.52 -10.04
C LEU A 69 7.55 -6.86 -9.86
N GLU A 70 7.76 -7.82 -10.76
CA GLU A 70 7.26 -9.19 -10.63
C GLU A 70 7.84 -9.92 -9.42
N ASP A 71 9.17 -9.89 -9.27
CA ASP A 71 9.86 -10.51 -8.14
C ASP A 71 9.39 -9.92 -6.81
N ASN A 72 9.26 -8.59 -6.75
CA ASN A 72 8.74 -7.90 -5.57
C ASN A 72 7.28 -8.30 -5.29
N ALA A 73 6.42 -8.34 -6.31
CA ALA A 73 5.02 -8.72 -6.14
C ALA A 73 4.88 -10.18 -5.69
N LYS A 74 5.76 -11.07 -6.14
CA LYS A 74 5.82 -12.45 -5.68
C LYS A 74 6.18 -12.51 -4.20
N LEU A 75 7.27 -11.86 -3.79
CA LEU A 75 7.69 -11.79 -2.39
C LEU A 75 6.59 -11.19 -1.49
N GLN A 76 5.97 -10.10 -1.93
CA GLN A 76 4.85 -9.44 -1.23
C GLN A 76 3.70 -10.41 -0.98
N ARG A 77 3.29 -11.18 -2.00
CA ARG A 77 2.23 -12.20 -1.87
C ARG A 77 2.62 -13.34 -0.95
N GLU A 78 3.86 -13.83 -1.05
CA GLU A 78 4.38 -14.89 -0.18
C GLU A 78 4.34 -14.48 1.30
N LEU A 79 4.57 -13.20 1.60
CA LEU A 79 4.50 -12.64 2.95
C LEU A 79 3.08 -12.22 3.37
N GLY A 80 2.09 -12.33 2.48
CA GLY A 80 0.67 -12.12 2.79
C GLY A 80 0.07 -10.79 2.31
N ALA A 81 0.86 -9.91 1.69
CA ALA A 81 0.34 -8.67 1.12
C ALA A 81 -0.59 -8.95 -0.09
N LYS A 82 -1.68 -8.17 -0.17
CA LYS A 82 -2.71 -8.36 -1.20
C LYS A 82 -2.43 -7.46 -2.39
N VAL A 83 -1.62 -7.94 -3.32
CA VAL A 83 -1.21 -7.18 -4.51
C VAL A 83 -1.58 -7.90 -5.80
N GLU A 84 -1.99 -7.12 -6.81
CA GLU A 84 -2.37 -7.59 -8.14
C GLU A 84 -1.40 -7.06 -9.20
N LEU A 85 -0.90 -7.93 -10.07
CA LEU A 85 -0.11 -7.51 -11.23
C LEU A 85 -1.04 -7.27 -12.42
N LEU A 86 -0.89 -6.13 -13.06
CA LEU A 86 -1.74 -5.63 -14.13
C LEU A 86 -0.89 -5.31 -15.34
N THR A 87 -1.21 -5.92 -16.48
CA THR A 87 -0.61 -5.55 -17.78
C THR A 87 -1.13 -4.18 -18.22
N SER A 88 -0.42 -3.52 -19.15
CA SER A 88 -0.85 -2.25 -19.76
C SER A 88 -2.33 -2.22 -20.17
N ASN A 89 -2.82 -3.29 -20.82
CA ASN A 89 -4.23 -3.40 -21.22
C ASN A 89 -5.19 -3.49 -20.02
N LYS A 90 -4.84 -4.23 -18.96
CA LYS A 90 -5.66 -4.27 -17.73
C LYS A 90 -5.65 -2.94 -17.00
N LEU A 91 -4.51 -2.24 -16.97
CA LEU A 91 -4.39 -0.90 -16.40
C LEU A 91 -5.31 0.08 -17.12
N LYS A 92 -5.30 0.12 -18.45
CA LYS A 92 -6.16 1.01 -19.24
C LYS A 92 -7.66 0.73 -19.03
N LYS A 93 -8.04 -0.52 -18.79
CA LYS A 93 -9.43 -0.88 -18.45
C LYS A 93 -9.83 -0.44 -17.04
N LYS A 94 -8.95 -0.65 -16.06
CA LYS A 94 -9.22 -0.35 -14.65
C LYS A 94 -9.09 1.14 -14.33
N PHE A 95 -8.17 1.82 -15.00
CA PHE A 95 -7.86 3.24 -14.86
C PHE A 95 -7.87 3.92 -16.24
N PRO A 96 -9.06 4.19 -16.83
CA PRO A 96 -9.16 4.75 -18.19
C PRO A 96 -8.50 6.12 -18.38
N TRP A 97 -8.22 6.82 -17.27
CA TRP A 97 -7.55 8.12 -17.24
C TRP A 97 -6.02 8.02 -17.27
N LEU A 98 -5.43 6.84 -17.07
CA LEU A 98 -3.98 6.62 -17.01
C LEU A 98 -3.42 6.39 -18.42
N ASN A 99 -2.34 7.10 -18.79
CA ASN A 99 -1.56 6.75 -19.97
C ASN A 99 -0.67 5.54 -19.65
N THR A 100 -0.71 4.51 -20.51
CA THR A 100 0.00 3.24 -20.32
C THR A 100 0.96 2.91 -21.46
N GLU A 101 1.30 3.89 -22.31
CA GLU A 101 2.16 3.72 -23.49
C GLU A 101 3.57 3.22 -23.15
N ASP A 102 4.16 3.71 -22.06
CA ASP A 102 5.50 3.36 -21.58
C ASP A 102 5.48 2.45 -20.34
N VAL A 103 4.30 1.94 -19.99
CA VAL A 103 4.08 1.04 -18.84
C VAL A 103 3.97 -0.39 -19.33
N GLU A 104 4.92 -1.22 -18.94
CA GLU A 104 4.90 -2.66 -19.23
C GLU A 104 4.00 -3.37 -18.20
N LEU A 105 4.20 -3.04 -16.92
CA LEU A 105 3.56 -3.74 -15.81
C LEU A 105 3.21 -2.79 -14.66
N GLY A 106 2.04 -3.00 -14.06
CA GLY A 106 1.61 -2.34 -12.84
C GLY A 106 1.44 -3.34 -11.69
N CYS A 107 1.67 -2.90 -10.46
CA CYS A 107 1.40 -3.64 -9.23
C CYS A 107 0.48 -2.82 -8.34
N HIS A 108 -0.75 -3.29 -8.14
CA HIS A 108 -1.80 -2.58 -7.41
C HIS A 108 -2.06 -3.25 -6.05
N GLY A 109 -1.90 -2.50 -4.96
CA GLY A 109 -2.31 -2.91 -3.63
C GLY A 109 -3.83 -2.88 -3.48
N LEU A 110 -4.40 -3.97 -2.97
CA LEU A 110 -5.85 -4.16 -2.88
C LEU A 110 -6.39 -3.93 -1.46
N GLU A 111 -5.57 -4.20 -0.45
CA GLU A 111 -5.97 -4.15 0.95
C GLU A 111 -4.81 -3.66 1.80
N ASN A 112 -5.14 -3.18 3.01
CA ASN A 112 -4.16 -2.82 4.05
C ASN A 112 -3.15 -1.74 3.63
N GLU A 113 -3.57 -0.88 2.71
CA GLU A 113 -2.81 0.26 2.22
C GLU A 113 -3.71 1.49 2.16
N GLY A 114 -3.13 2.68 2.39
CA GLY A 114 -3.91 3.89 2.58
C GLY A 114 -3.14 5.03 3.23
N TRP A 115 -3.86 6.03 3.72
CA TRP A 115 -3.32 7.13 4.53
C TRP A 115 -4.33 7.59 5.57
#